data_AF-A0A965RIT7-F1
#
_entry.id   AF-A0A965RIT7-F1
#
_cell.length_a   1.000
_cell.length_b   1.000
_cell.length_c   1.000
_cell.angle_alpha   90.00
_cell.angle_beta   90.00
_cell.angle_gamma   90.00
#
_symmetry.space_group_name_H-M   'P 1'
#
loop_
_entity.id
_entity.type
_entity.pdbx_description
1 polymer ?
#
loop_
_entity_poly.entity_id
_entity_poly.type
_entity_poly.pdbx_seq_one_letter_code
_entity_poly.pdbx_strand_id
1 'polypeptide(L)'
;MGTVTNFSKDHIICVLCDCNQEVLVLNYDEKTKTLDLAMYESYAAYKNNSSWFQKIRYIWKILTDRHPYTDQIVINHQQIKDISKFLCELITK
;
A
#
# COMPACT_ATOMS: atom_id res chain seq x y z
N MET A 1 9.41 -8.99 -10.07
CA MET A 1 9.67 -10.05 -9.06
C MET A 1 9.72 -9.37 -7.70
N GLY A 2 8.56 -9.19 -7.05
CA GLY A 2 8.49 -8.55 -5.72
C GLY A 2 8.93 -9.52 -4.63
N THR A 3 9.79 -9.08 -3.72
CA THR A 3 10.15 -9.84 -2.51
C THR A 3 9.12 -9.63 -1.43
N VAL A 4 8.44 -10.70 -1.01
CA VAL A 4 7.50 -10.69 0.12
C VAL A 4 8.28 -10.90 1.41
N THR A 5 8.22 -9.94 2.34
CA THR A 5 8.73 -10.10 3.71
C THR A 5 7.56 -10.32 4.67
N ASN A 6 7.66 -11.37 5.49
CA ASN A 6 6.62 -11.78 6.42
C ASN A 6 7.18 -11.67 7.85
N PHE A 7 6.65 -10.75 8.65
CA PHE A 7 7.10 -10.53 10.03
C PHE A 7 6.23 -11.37 10.97
N SER A 8 6.67 -12.55 11.38
CA SER A 8 5.81 -13.59 11.99
C SER A 8 5.15 -13.29 13.35
N LYS A 9 5.18 -12.05 13.86
CA LYS A 9 4.51 -11.62 15.10
C LYS A 9 3.28 -10.75 14.87
N ASP A 10 3.23 -10.07 13.74
CA ASP A 10 2.14 -9.22 13.32
C ASP A 10 1.72 -9.74 11.94
N HIS A 11 0.44 -9.90 11.61
CA HIS A 11 0.03 -10.41 10.30
C HIS A 11 0.28 -9.35 9.21
N ILE A 12 1.55 -9.08 8.95
CA ILE A 12 2.08 -8.01 8.11
C ILE A 12 2.75 -8.63 6.89
N ILE A 13 2.28 -8.19 5.72
CA ILE A 13 2.83 -8.55 4.43
C ILE A 13 3.24 -7.25 3.73
N CYS A 14 4.48 -7.20 3.26
CA CYS A 14 4.98 -6.13 2.41
C CYS A 14 5.18 -6.64 0.98
N VAL A 15 4.61 -5.94 0.00
CA VAL A 15 4.73 -6.23 -1.42
C VAL A 15 5.34 -5.02 -2.11
N LEU A 16 6.52 -5.19 -2.69
CA LEU A 16 7.14 -4.17 -3.54
C LEU A 16 6.38 -4.05 -4.87
N CYS A 17 6.12 -2.81 -5.28
CA CYS A 17 5.63 -2.51 -6.63
C CYS A 17 6.69 -2.89 -7.67
N ASP A 18 6.27 -3.25 -8.89
CA ASP A 18 7.19 -3.65 -9.95
C ASP A 18 8.15 -2.52 -10.39
N CYS A 19 7.78 -1.25 -10.16
CA CYS A 19 8.66 -0.10 -10.41
C CYS A 19 9.70 0.13 -9.29
N ASN A 20 9.63 -0.64 -8.19
CA ASN A 20 10.46 -0.52 -6.98
C ASN A 20 10.39 0.85 -6.28
N GLN A 21 9.41 1.70 -6.62
CA GLN A 21 9.26 3.02 -6.01
C GLN A 21 8.32 3.01 -4.81
N GLU A 22 7.31 2.15 -4.82
CA GLU A 22 6.37 2.00 -3.71
C GLU A 22 6.36 0.57 -3.13
N VAL A 23 5.91 0.49 -1.88
CA VAL A 23 5.65 -0.73 -1.12
C VAL A 23 4.20 -0.69 -0.67
N LEU A 24 3.44 -1.73 -1.02
CA LEU A 24 2.13 -2.01 -0.44
C LEU A 24 2.33 -2.81 0.85
N VAL A 25 1.83 -2.28 1.97
CA VAL A 25 1.82 -2.94 3.27
C VAL A 25 0.40 -3.34 3.59
N LEU A 26 0.23 -4.61 3.94
CA LEU A 26 -0.99 -5.19 4.47
C LEU A 26 -0.73 -5.53 5.92
N ASN A 27 -1.54 -5.03 6.85
CA ASN A 27 -1.44 -5.34 8.27
C ASN A 27 -2.81 -5.75 8.82
N TYR A 28 -2.95 -7.02 9.23
CA TYR A 28 -4.19 -7.52 9.81
C TYR A 28 -4.15 -7.48 11.34
N ASP A 29 -5.07 -6.73 11.94
CA ASP A 29 -5.26 -6.68 13.38
C ASP A 29 -6.32 -7.69 13.83
N GLU A 30 -5.90 -8.72 14.56
CA GLU A 30 -6.80 -9.75 15.10
C GLU A 30 -7.82 -9.21 16.11
N LYS A 31 -7.49 -8.14 16.84
CA LYS A 31 -8.38 -7.58 17.88
C LYS A 31 -9.57 -6.86 17.26
N THR A 32 -9.31 -6.03 16.26
CA THR A 32 -10.35 -5.26 15.57
C THR A 32 -10.94 -6.01 14.38
N LYS A 33 -10.31 -7.11 13.93
CA LYS A 33 -10.66 -7.87 12.71
C LYS A 33 -10.67 -6.96 11.47
N THR A 34 -9.72 -6.05 11.40
CA THR A 34 -9.54 -5.13 10.28
C THR A 34 -8.20 -5.37 9.59
N LEU A 35 -8.16 -5.06 8.30
CA LEU A 35 -6.95 -5.09 7.49
C LEU A 35 -6.64 -3.66 7.06
N ASP A 36 -5.48 -3.19 7.47
CA ASP A 36 -4.91 -1.94 6.99
C ASP A 36 -4.13 -2.21 5.71
N LEU A 37 -4.53 -1.54 4.63
CA LEU A 37 -3.75 -1.47 3.40
C LEU A 37 -3.18 -0.07 3.29
N ALA A 38 -1.86 0.03 3.28
CA ALA A 38 -1.16 1.30 3.13
C ALA A 38 -0.11 1.21 2.03
N MET A 39 -0.07 2.22 1.17
CA MET A 39 1.03 2.39 0.21
C MET A 39 2.06 3.37 0.77
N TYR A 40 3.30 2.92 0.83
CA TYR A 40 4.44 3.74 1.23
C TYR A 40 5.38 3.91 0.05
N GLU A 41 5.86 5.14 -0.17
CA GLU A 41 7.01 5.35 -1.05
C GLU A 41 8.27 4.80 -0.38
N SER A 42 9.09 4.06 -1.13
CA SER A 42 10.35 3.56 -0.61
C SER A 42 11.30 4.75 -0.37
N TYR A 43 12.14 4.66 0.67
CA TYR A 43 13.18 5.67 0.92
C TYR A 43 14.11 5.87 -0.30
N ALA A 44 14.23 4.87 -1.18
CA ALA A 44 14.96 4.99 -2.44
C ALA A 44 14.25 5.89 -3.47
N ALA A 45 12.91 5.93 -3.50
CA ALA A 45 12.13 6.89 -4.30
C ALA A 45 12.28 8.34 -3.78
N TYR A 46 12.44 8.50 -2.46
CA TYR A 46 12.74 9.81 -1.84
C TYR A 46 14.19 10.25 -2.04
N LYS A 47 15.14 9.31 -2.10
CA LYS A 47 16.58 9.55 -2.33
C LYS A 47 16.91 9.80 -3.81
N ASN A 48 16.18 9.18 -4.73
CA ASN A 48 16.28 9.54 -6.14
C ASN A 48 15.64 10.93 -6.30
N ASN A 49 16.44 11.93 -6.63
CA ASN A 49 16.01 13.32 -6.80
C ASN A 49 14.71 13.37 -7.60
N SER A 50 13.58 13.52 -6.91
CA SER A 50 12.27 13.63 -7.55
C SER A 50 12.39 14.81 -8.50
N SER A 51 12.07 14.60 -9.78
CA SER A 51 12.17 15.67 -10.77
C SER A 51 11.36 16.88 -10.29
N TRP A 52 11.76 18.09 -10.66
CA TRP A 52 11.01 19.30 -10.29
C TRP A 52 9.52 19.20 -10.61
N PHE A 53 9.16 18.48 -11.69
CA PHE A 53 7.78 18.18 -12.05
C PHE A 53 7.06 17.26 -11.06
N GLN A 54 7.72 16.23 -10.53
CA GLN A 54 7.15 15.39 -9.46
C GLN A 54 6.91 16.21 -8.20
N LYS A 55 7.86 17.07 -7.80
CA LYS A 55 7.70 17.96 -6.64
C LYS A 55 6.50 18.90 -6.81
N ILE A 56 6.35 19.52 -7.99
CA ILE A 56 5.20 20.37 -8.31
C ILE A 56 3.89 19.58 -8.28
N ARG A 57 3.87 18.35 -8.83
CA ARG A 57 2.70 17.46 -8.77
C ARG A 57 2.31 17.14 -7.33
N TYR A 58 3.28 16.85 -6.46
CA TYR A 58 3.02 16.58 -5.03
C TYR A 58 2.48 17.82 -4.32
N ILE A 59 3.10 18.99 -4.53
CA ILE A 59 2.62 20.26 -3.95
C ILE A 59 1.18 20.54 -4.43
N TRP A 60 0.91 20.37 -5.72
CA TRP A 60 -0.42 20.57 -6.28
C TRP A 60 -1.45 19.66 -5.62
N LYS A 61 -1.14 18.38 -5.46
CA LYS A 61 -2.04 17.42 -4.81
C LYS A 61 -2.25 17.70 -3.33
N ILE A 62 -1.23 18.15 -2.59
CA ILE A 62 -1.40 18.58 -1.19
C ILE A 62 -2.34 19.79 -1.10
N LEU A 63 -2.24 20.73 -2.05
CA LEU A 63 -3.10 21.91 -2.09
C LEU A 63 -4.54 21.59 -2.50
N THR A 64 -4.76 20.60 -3.39
CA THR A 64 -6.10 20.20 -3.83
C THR A 64 -6.78 19.22 -2.87
N ASP A 65 -6.04 18.22 -2.38
CA ASP A 65 -6.60 17.05 -1.69
C ASP A 65 -6.33 17.07 -0.17
N ARG A 66 -5.59 18.08 0.33
CA ARG A 66 -5.26 18.36 1.75
C ARG A 66 -4.59 17.23 2.54
N HIS A 67 -4.20 16.13 1.92
CA HIS A 67 -3.53 15.01 2.58
C HIS A 67 -2.16 14.74 1.94
N PRO A 68 -1.06 14.74 2.70
CA PRO A 68 0.20 14.16 2.24
C PRO A 68 -0.02 12.65 2.10
N TYR A 69 0.31 12.12 0.93
CA TYR A 69 0.05 10.74 0.53
C TYR A 69 0.49 9.70 1.56
N THR A 70 -0.47 9.24 2.33
CA THR A 70 -0.53 7.89 2.87
C THR A 70 -1.92 7.42 2.53
N ASP A 71 -2.06 6.80 1.36
CA ASP A 71 -3.31 6.14 0.96
C ASP A 71 -3.43 4.90 1.84
N GLN A 72 -3.92 5.10 3.07
CA GLN A 72 -4.27 4.05 4.00
C GLN A 72 -5.76 3.82 3.91
N ILE A 73 -6.13 2.59 3.59
CA ILE A 73 -7.51 2.12 3.58
C ILE A 73 -7.62 1.05 4.67
N VAL A 74 -8.53 1.28 5.61
CA VAL A 74 -8.91 0.29 6.61
C VAL A 74 -10.12 -0.46 6.07
N ILE A 75 -9.99 -1.78 5.89
CA ILE A 75 -11.11 -2.62 5.44
C ILE A 75 -11.53 -3.60 6.52
N ASN A 76 -12.85 -3.79 6.63
CA ASN A 76 -13.42 -4.70 7.62
C ASN A 76 -13.43 -6.15 7.14
N HIS A 77 -13.70 -7.08 8.06
CA HIS A 77 -13.71 -8.51 7.78
C HIS A 77 -14.62 -8.94 6.61
N GLN A 78 -15.74 -8.27 6.38
CA GLN A 78 -16.62 -8.61 5.26
C GLN A 78 -15.99 -8.19 3.93
N GLN A 79 -15.45 -6.96 3.86
CA GLN A 79 -14.75 -6.46 2.68
C GLN A 79 -13.51 -7.31 2.34
N ILE A 80 -12.80 -7.81 3.35
CA ILE A 80 -11.68 -8.74 3.16
C ILE A 80 -12.14 -10.00 2.42
N LYS A 81 -13.29 -10.57 2.80
CA LYS A 81 -13.83 -11.77 2.13
C LYS A 81 -14.21 -11.48 0.68
N ASP A 82 -14.84 -10.34 0.43
CA ASP A 82 -15.28 -9.96 -0.91
C ASP A 82 -14.09 -9.76 -1.85
N ILE A 83 -13.04 -9.07 -1.37
CA ILE A 83 -11.78 -8.87 -2.12
C ILE A 83 -11.04 -10.20 -2.32
N SER A 84 -10.93 -11.03 -1.28
CA SER A 84 -10.28 -12.35 -1.38
C SER A 84 -10.96 -13.23 -2.43
N LYS A 85 -12.30 -13.25 -2.43
CA LYS A 85 -13.07 -13.99 -3.43
C LYS A 85 -12.77 -13.48 -4.85
N PHE A 86 -12.81 -12.17 -5.06
CA PHE A 86 -12.51 -11.55 -6.36
C PHE A 86 -11.10 -11.89 -6.85
N LEU A 87 -10.09 -11.82 -5.98
CA LEU A 87 -8.70 -12.14 -6.34
C LEU A 87 -8.53 -13.64 -6.68
N CYS A 88 -9.15 -14.53 -5.91
CA CYS A 88 -9.11 -15.97 -6.19
C CYS A 88 -9.75 -16.30 -7.56
N GLU A 89 -10.86 -15.64 -7.92
CA GLU A 89 -11.51 -15.80 -9.22
C GLU A 89 -10.61 -15.33 -10.39
N LEU A 90 -9.78 -14.31 -10.18
CA LEU A 90 -8.82 -13.82 -11.18
C LEU A 90 -7.62 -14.75 -11.37
N ILE A 91 -7.12 -15.38 -10.29
CA ILE A 91 -5.94 -16.26 -10.35
C ILE A 91 -6.29 -17.64 -10.93
N THR A 92 -7.55 -18.08 -10.78
CA THR A 92 -8.00 -19.42 -11.23
C THR A 92 -8.43 -19.44 -12.71
N LYS A 93 -8.52 -18.28 -13.37
CA LYS A 93 -8.76 -18.15 -14.81
C LYS A 93 -7.46 -18.19 -15.60
#